data_AF-A0A8T6XU55-F1
#
_entry.id   AF-A0A8T6XU55-F1
#
_cell.length_a   1.000
_cell.length_b   1.000
_cell.length_c   1.000
_cell.angle_alpha   90.00
_cell.angle_beta   90.00
_cell.angle_gamma   90.00
#
_symmetry.space_group_name_H-M   'P 1'
#
loop_
_entity.id
_entity.type
_entity.pdbx_description
1 polymer ?
#
loop_
_entity_poly.entity_id
_entity_poly.type
_entity_poly.pdbx_seq_one_letter_code
_entity_poly.pdbx_strand_id
1 'polypeptide(L)'
;MISNAPPFPTDDLPDPSIEEDTVDSNWLVLGSAFDDPDGDTLEWSVDPEPSFVKVSIDAETGRVTLMPIENWHGTETLTFHAYDGEFRVNQSVTVTVTPVNDIPVWVTVDGRPYDGGIVELVVDQDDTLVIEVVVFDVEDDDLFYRVSDTQVILDMGTGRMTFSPDNDDIGWLNFSLTVNDNVDRDTRIQADFAVRIDNVNDVMEEPRIISPSDFDAFKWNESVGLRAVCTDPDEQWGQELTFTWSSNRSGALGDGATINYRFTDPGLHQITLVVSDGEFEKTRLVNISVGNPPAPPPPPPPPEDEGIPLWMIILAVLVVVGAVVGILVFSRRKQPEPEPEPQLSAEEQKRKDLEDFRDAVAATAAAMEKERDEERAKAEEEEKAGIEVAGTGMVPSAQASHKMRLSEKASDETAKLWADMEKEKPAVDEAEKETLAKENRRRKIQSAIQALPYGIPAPALRHISAEQLATEMVEGATHELPDGTVLVAIRGKWYHGDPEDSSKFLMPYESKMEPAASPSGSEWEEE
;
A
#
# COMPACT_ATOMS: atom_id res chain seq x y z
N MET A 1 12.98 50.46 -77.51
CA MET A 1 13.07 49.79 -76.20
C MET A 1 12.64 48.37 -76.46
N ILE A 2 13.52 47.40 -76.20
CA ILE A 2 13.10 46.00 -76.14
C ILE A 2 12.30 45.93 -74.84
N SER A 3 11.06 45.46 -74.93
CA SER A 3 10.23 45.22 -73.73
C SER A 3 10.70 43.91 -73.15
N ASN A 4 10.88 43.86 -71.83
CA ASN A 4 11.13 42.59 -71.15
C ASN A 4 9.93 41.66 -71.36
N ALA A 5 10.19 40.40 -71.71
CA ALA A 5 9.19 39.36 -71.84
C ALA A 5 9.13 38.55 -70.52
N PRO A 6 7.95 38.09 -70.09
CA PRO A 6 7.86 37.29 -68.88
C PRO A 6 8.52 35.91 -69.08
N PRO A 7 9.05 35.30 -68.00
CA PRO A 7 9.51 33.92 -68.02
C PRO A 7 8.34 32.98 -68.31
N PHE A 8 8.63 31.77 -68.77
CA PHE A 8 7.61 30.77 -69.07
C PHE A 8 8.06 29.36 -68.66
N PRO A 9 7.11 28.48 -68.28
CA PRO A 9 7.42 27.08 -68.02
C PRO A 9 7.74 26.35 -69.34
N THR A 10 8.83 25.58 -69.36
CA THR A 10 9.22 24.75 -70.53
C THR A 10 8.52 23.40 -70.52
N ASP A 11 8.28 22.84 -69.34
CA ASP A 11 7.55 21.59 -69.10
C ASP A 11 6.81 21.66 -67.75
N ASP A 12 5.79 20.79 -67.58
CA ASP A 12 5.11 20.62 -66.30
C ASP A 12 6.03 19.96 -65.26
N LEU A 13 6.02 20.46 -64.02
CA LEU A 13 6.77 19.84 -62.93
C LEU A 13 6.19 18.48 -62.52
N PRO A 14 7.01 17.43 -62.35
CA PRO A 14 6.52 16.12 -61.92
C PRO A 14 6.25 16.08 -60.41
N ASP A 15 5.16 15.44 -59.99
CA ASP A 15 4.85 15.20 -58.59
C ASP A 15 5.88 14.22 -57.95
N PRO A 16 6.58 14.60 -56.87
CA PRO A 16 7.51 13.71 -56.18
C PRO A 16 6.79 12.78 -55.20
N SER A 17 7.30 11.56 -55.08
CA SER A 17 6.97 10.61 -54.01
C SER A 17 8.25 10.31 -53.25
N ILE A 18 8.30 10.71 -51.98
CA ILE A 18 9.48 10.56 -51.11
C ILE A 18 9.08 9.86 -49.82
N GLU A 19 10.03 9.17 -49.21
CA GLU A 19 9.84 8.57 -47.89
C GLU A 19 10.01 9.65 -46.81
N GLU A 20 9.23 9.57 -45.73
CA GLU A 20 9.54 10.36 -44.53
C GLU A 20 10.93 10.00 -43.98
N ASP A 21 11.47 10.86 -43.12
CA ASP A 21 12.82 10.72 -42.54
C ASP A 21 13.97 10.63 -43.55
N THR A 22 13.69 10.98 -44.81
CA THR A 22 14.69 11.08 -45.87
C THR A 22 14.82 12.51 -46.39
N VAL A 23 15.98 12.78 -47.01
CA VAL A 23 16.23 14.02 -47.74
C VAL A 23 16.37 13.67 -49.22
N ASP A 24 15.48 14.21 -50.05
CA ASP A 24 15.61 14.09 -51.51
C ASP A 24 16.21 15.36 -52.10
N SER A 25 17.43 15.25 -52.61
CA SER A 25 18.15 16.34 -53.30
C SER A 25 18.25 16.14 -54.81
N ASN A 26 17.69 15.06 -55.36
CA ASN A 26 17.85 14.65 -56.75
C ASN A 26 16.57 14.74 -57.59
N TRP A 27 15.45 15.16 -57.01
CA TRP A 27 14.17 15.25 -57.69
C TRP A 27 14.15 16.24 -58.87
N LEU A 28 14.44 17.53 -58.62
CA LEU A 28 14.17 18.60 -59.60
C LEU A 28 15.26 19.68 -59.65
N VAL A 29 15.45 20.24 -60.84
CA VAL A 29 16.26 21.44 -61.09
C VAL A 29 15.41 22.46 -61.85
N LEU A 30 14.99 23.54 -61.17
CA LEU A 30 14.06 24.55 -61.72
C LEU A 30 14.60 25.26 -62.96
N GLY A 31 15.92 25.45 -63.05
CA GLY A 31 16.57 26.04 -64.23
C GLY A 31 16.42 25.22 -65.52
N SER A 32 15.90 23.98 -65.45
CA SER A 32 15.54 23.19 -66.63
C SER A 32 14.05 23.25 -66.99
N ALA A 33 13.20 23.72 -66.06
CA ALA A 33 11.74 23.73 -66.17
C ALA A 33 11.14 25.12 -66.45
N PHE A 34 11.95 26.17 -66.36
CA PHE A 34 11.60 27.55 -66.71
C PHE A 34 12.66 28.12 -67.63
N ASP A 35 12.23 28.95 -68.58
CA ASP A 35 13.11 29.66 -69.50
C ASP A 35 12.61 31.10 -69.69
N ASP A 36 13.52 31.96 -70.14
CA ASP A 36 13.27 33.38 -70.36
C ASP A 36 13.61 33.77 -71.80
N PRO A 37 12.69 34.38 -72.57
CA PRO A 37 12.94 34.72 -73.98
C PRO A 37 14.07 35.75 -74.20
N ASP A 38 14.33 36.61 -73.21
CA ASP A 38 15.36 37.64 -73.26
C ASP A 38 16.69 37.15 -72.67
N GLY A 39 16.68 36.00 -71.98
CA GLY A 39 17.84 35.34 -71.39
C GLY A 39 18.22 35.93 -70.02
N ASP A 40 17.26 36.56 -69.35
CA ASP A 40 17.45 37.12 -68.02
C ASP A 40 17.63 36.03 -66.95
N THR A 41 18.39 36.35 -65.91
CA THR A 41 18.62 35.43 -64.78
C THR A 41 17.34 35.29 -63.96
N LEU A 42 16.92 34.05 -63.71
CA LEU A 42 15.72 33.77 -62.92
C LEU A 42 16.03 33.59 -61.43
N GLU A 43 15.26 34.28 -60.59
CA GLU A 43 15.21 34.08 -59.15
C GLU A 43 14.13 33.06 -58.78
N TRP A 44 14.51 32.08 -57.96
CA TRP A 44 13.66 30.97 -57.56
C TRP A 44 13.09 31.18 -56.16
N SER A 45 11.81 30.88 -55.98
CA SER A 45 11.16 30.92 -54.66
C SER A 45 10.07 29.87 -54.55
N VAL A 46 9.74 29.48 -53.32
CA VAL A 46 8.56 28.69 -52.98
C VAL A 46 7.71 29.52 -52.04
N ASP A 47 6.47 29.78 -52.42
CA ASP A 47 5.54 30.59 -51.61
C ASP A 47 4.10 30.07 -51.78
N PRO A 48 3.31 29.96 -50.70
CA PRO A 48 3.69 30.26 -49.30
C PRO A 48 4.74 29.30 -48.73
N GLU A 49 5.33 29.64 -47.58
CA GLU A 49 6.27 28.76 -46.88
C GLU A 49 5.59 27.41 -46.58
N PRO A 50 6.19 26.28 -47.01
CA PRO A 50 5.64 24.96 -46.76
C PRO A 50 5.57 24.65 -45.27
N SER A 51 4.50 23.97 -44.85
CA SER A 51 4.26 23.61 -43.45
C SER A 51 4.91 22.28 -43.07
N PHE A 52 5.02 21.33 -44.00
CA PHE A 52 5.40 19.94 -43.68
C PHE A 52 6.61 19.43 -44.46
N VAL A 53 6.90 19.97 -45.63
CA VAL A 53 8.05 19.62 -46.46
C VAL A 53 8.95 20.84 -46.56
N LYS A 54 10.05 20.86 -45.81
CA LYS A 54 11.05 21.93 -45.92
C LYS A 54 11.69 21.88 -47.30
N VAL A 55 11.73 23.04 -47.94
CA VAL A 55 12.28 23.20 -49.29
C VAL A 55 13.52 24.07 -49.22
N SER A 56 14.61 23.61 -49.81
CA SER A 56 15.80 24.42 -50.09
C SER A 56 16.02 24.47 -51.60
N ILE A 57 16.27 25.67 -52.14
CA ILE A 57 16.55 25.87 -53.56
C ILE A 57 17.94 26.47 -53.68
N ASP A 58 18.82 25.80 -54.43
CA ASP A 58 20.12 26.36 -54.79
C ASP A 58 19.93 27.53 -55.76
N ALA A 59 20.36 28.72 -55.36
CA ALA A 59 20.08 29.96 -56.11
C ALA A 59 20.77 30.03 -57.49
N GLU A 60 21.89 29.31 -57.68
CA GLU A 60 22.66 29.36 -58.93
C GLU A 60 22.16 28.32 -59.94
N THR A 61 21.82 27.11 -59.48
CA THR A 61 21.42 25.99 -60.32
C THR A 61 19.91 25.78 -60.38
N GLY A 62 19.16 26.29 -59.39
CA GLY A 62 17.74 25.99 -59.20
C GLY A 62 17.48 24.57 -58.68
N ARG A 63 18.49 23.85 -58.18
CA ARG A 63 18.31 22.49 -57.63
C ARG A 63 17.47 22.54 -56.36
N VAL A 64 16.41 21.73 -56.33
CA VAL A 64 15.48 21.64 -55.20
C VAL A 64 15.87 20.47 -54.31
N THR A 65 15.90 20.73 -53.00
CA THR A 65 15.98 19.71 -51.95
C THR A 65 14.70 19.71 -51.14
N LEU A 66 14.08 18.54 -51.00
CA LEU A 66 12.89 18.31 -50.18
C LEU A 66 13.29 17.55 -48.91
N MET A 67 12.79 18.01 -47.77
CA MET A 67 12.99 17.38 -46.47
C MET A 67 11.68 17.45 -45.69
N PRO A 68 10.88 16.37 -45.68
CA PRO A 68 9.73 16.24 -44.79
C PRO A 68 10.12 16.55 -43.33
N ILE A 69 9.17 17.06 -42.56
CA ILE A 69 9.27 17.04 -41.10
C ILE A 69 9.33 15.58 -40.65
N GLU A 70 10.20 15.30 -39.68
CA GLU A 70 10.35 13.99 -39.04
C GLU A 70 8.97 13.43 -38.67
N ASN A 71 8.72 12.16 -39.02
CA ASN A 71 7.50 11.43 -38.73
C ASN A 71 6.21 11.99 -39.36
N TRP A 72 6.33 12.91 -40.33
CA TRP A 72 5.19 13.40 -41.08
C TRP A 72 5.05 12.67 -42.42
N HIS A 73 3.94 11.96 -42.57
CA HIS A 73 3.50 11.39 -43.83
C HIS A 73 2.22 12.07 -44.35
N GLY A 74 2.03 12.10 -45.67
CA GLY A 74 0.84 12.70 -46.28
C GLY A 74 1.11 13.41 -47.59
N THR A 75 0.30 14.42 -47.92
CA THR A 75 0.46 15.18 -49.16
C THR A 75 0.52 16.66 -48.89
N GLU A 76 1.48 17.36 -49.51
CA GLU A 76 1.58 18.82 -49.47
C GLU A 76 1.71 19.39 -50.88
N THR A 77 0.99 20.49 -51.15
CA THR A 77 1.12 21.20 -52.43
C THR A 77 2.17 22.30 -52.31
N LEU A 78 3.22 22.22 -53.12
CA LEU A 78 4.26 23.25 -53.21
C LEU A 78 4.04 24.09 -54.45
N THR A 79 4.22 25.41 -54.35
CA THR A 79 4.13 26.33 -55.50
C THR A 79 5.46 27.03 -55.71
N PHE A 80 6.16 26.66 -56.76
CA PHE A 80 7.44 27.22 -57.17
C PHE A 80 7.22 28.40 -58.09
N HIS A 81 8.03 29.45 -57.93
CA HIS A 81 7.98 30.65 -58.73
C HIS A 81 9.33 30.95 -59.37
N ALA A 82 9.29 31.46 -60.59
CA ALA A 82 10.42 32.02 -61.32
C ALA A 82 10.16 33.51 -61.56
N TYR A 83 11.13 34.36 -61.21
CA TYR A 83 11.05 35.81 -61.32
C TYR A 83 12.26 36.35 -62.11
N ASP A 84 12.03 37.15 -63.15
CA ASP A 84 13.05 37.74 -64.02
C ASP A 84 13.49 39.17 -63.58
N GLY A 85 12.93 39.68 -62.49
CA GLY A 85 13.11 41.08 -62.05
C GLY A 85 11.95 42.03 -62.41
N GLU A 86 10.98 41.61 -63.22
CA GLU A 86 9.78 42.38 -63.58
C GLU A 86 8.49 41.55 -63.52
N PHE A 87 8.51 40.31 -64.02
CA PHE A 87 7.40 39.38 -64.11
C PHE A 87 7.69 38.07 -63.36
N ARG A 88 6.64 37.51 -62.75
CA ARG A 88 6.69 36.26 -61.99
C ARG A 88 5.72 35.25 -62.56
N VAL A 89 6.18 34.02 -62.77
CA VAL A 89 5.35 32.86 -63.13
C VAL A 89 5.51 31.74 -62.12
N ASN A 90 4.57 30.81 -62.08
CA ASN A 90 4.60 29.71 -61.12
C ASN A 90 4.14 28.38 -61.72
N GLN A 91 4.52 27.31 -61.04
CA GLN A 91 3.99 25.96 -61.18
C GLN A 91 3.80 25.34 -59.81
N SER A 92 2.79 24.46 -59.68
CA SER A 92 2.53 23.74 -58.45
C SER A 92 2.76 22.25 -58.63
N VAL A 93 3.22 21.58 -57.59
CA VAL A 93 3.33 20.11 -57.50
C VAL A 93 2.69 19.62 -56.23
N THR A 94 2.23 18.37 -56.23
CA THR A 94 1.80 17.66 -55.03
C THR A 94 2.89 16.69 -54.60
N VAL A 95 3.57 16.99 -53.50
CA VAL A 95 4.51 16.07 -52.86
C VAL A 95 3.71 15.03 -52.09
N THR A 96 3.97 13.76 -52.35
CA THR A 96 3.47 12.64 -51.54
C THR A 96 4.61 12.12 -50.66
N VAL A 97 4.44 12.20 -49.35
CA VAL A 97 5.35 11.62 -48.36
C VAL A 97 4.76 10.31 -47.87
N THR A 98 5.49 9.20 -48.09
CA THR A 98 5.08 7.86 -47.67
C THR A 98 5.66 7.52 -46.31
N PRO A 99 4.88 6.84 -45.44
CA PRO A 99 5.36 6.47 -44.12
C PRO A 99 6.53 5.49 -44.19
N VAL A 100 7.44 5.58 -43.21
CA VAL A 100 8.53 4.66 -42.95
C VAL A 100 8.33 4.11 -41.56
N ASN A 101 8.34 2.78 -41.41
CA ASN A 101 8.05 2.16 -40.12
C ASN A 101 9.09 2.55 -39.06
N ASP A 102 8.62 3.23 -38.02
CA ASP A 102 9.34 3.46 -36.79
C ASP A 102 9.19 2.29 -35.83
N ILE A 103 10.14 2.16 -34.90
CA ILE A 103 10.02 1.18 -33.83
C ILE A 103 9.14 1.76 -32.70
N PRO A 104 8.36 0.92 -32.00
CA PRO A 104 7.64 1.38 -30.83
C PRO A 104 8.58 1.99 -29.78
N VAL A 105 8.11 2.99 -29.04
CA VAL A 105 8.88 3.67 -27.99
C VAL A 105 8.15 3.63 -26.65
N TRP A 106 8.91 3.46 -25.57
CA TRP A 106 8.36 3.55 -24.22
C TRP A 106 8.03 4.99 -23.86
N VAL A 107 6.81 5.22 -23.35
CA VAL A 107 6.41 6.51 -22.79
C VAL A 107 6.49 6.44 -21.28
N THR A 108 5.80 5.48 -20.66
CA THR A 108 5.83 5.30 -19.20
C THR A 108 5.73 3.84 -18.79
N VAL A 109 6.32 3.53 -17.63
CA VAL A 109 6.05 2.33 -16.84
C VAL A 109 5.60 2.79 -15.46
N ASP A 110 4.45 2.30 -15.01
CA ASP A 110 3.78 2.68 -13.76
C ASP A 110 3.67 4.21 -13.57
N GLY A 111 3.28 4.88 -14.66
CA GLY A 111 3.09 6.34 -14.71
C GLY A 111 4.39 7.16 -14.65
N ARG A 112 5.57 6.53 -14.68
CA ARG A 112 6.87 7.20 -14.71
C ARG A 112 7.51 7.07 -16.09
N PRO A 113 8.21 8.11 -16.59
CA PRO A 113 9.00 7.98 -17.81
C PRO A 113 9.98 6.82 -17.70
N TYR A 114 10.08 6.04 -18.78
CA TYR A 114 10.99 4.89 -18.83
C TYR A 114 12.10 5.16 -19.84
N ASP A 115 13.34 4.96 -19.41
CA ASP A 115 14.56 5.30 -20.16
C ASP A 115 15.44 4.08 -20.47
N GLY A 116 14.92 2.86 -20.27
CA GLY A 116 15.64 1.61 -20.56
C GLY A 116 16.34 0.98 -19.35
N GLY A 117 16.15 1.48 -18.13
CA GLY A 117 16.65 0.86 -16.89
C GLY A 117 15.90 -0.41 -16.46
N ILE A 118 16.37 -1.04 -15.37
CA ILE A 118 15.59 -2.09 -14.69
C ILE A 118 14.52 -1.41 -13.83
N VAL A 119 13.28 -1.88 -13.93
CA VAL A 119 12.16 -1.43 -13.11
C VAL A 119 12.14 -2.24 -11.82
N GLU A 120 12.55 -1.62 -10.72
CA GLU A 120 12.52 -2.23 -9.39
C GLU A 120 11.20 -1.93 -8.69
N LEU A 121 10.49 -2.99 -8.27
CA LEU A 121 9.21 -2.91 -7.58
C LEU A 121 9.23 -3.73 -6.30
N VAL A 122 8.32 -3.42 -5.40
CA VAL A 122 8.11 -4.17 -4.16
C VAL A 122 6.62 -4.44 -4.03
N VAL A 123 6.28 -5.66 -3.65
CA VAL A 123 4.92 -6.07 -3.31
C VAL A 123 5.00 -6.98 -2.10
N ASP A 124 4.01 -6.89 -1.23
CA ASP A 124 3.86 -7.80 -0.11
C ASP A 124 3.26 -9.12 -0.62
N GLN A 125 3.55 -10.26 0.04
CA GLN A 125 2.85 -11.51 -0.28
C GLN A 125 1.34 -11.32 -0.13
N ASP A 126 0.53 -12.07 -0.89
CA ASP A 126 -0.93 -11.97 -0.98
C ASP A 126 -1.51 -10.65 -1.55
N ASP A 127 -0.69 -9.61 -1.71
CA ASP A 127 -1.08 -8.37 -2.35
C ASP A 127 -0.96 -8.46 -3.87
N THR A 128 -1.90 -7.84 -4.59
CA THR A 128 -1.86 -7.84 -6.06
C THR A 128 -1.10 -6.63 -6.58
N LEU A 129 0.02 -6.89 -7.26
CA LEU A 129 0.76 -5.89 -8.03
C LEU A 129 0.12 -5.70 -9.40
N VAL A 130 -0.11 -4.44 -9.76
CA VAL A 130 -0.58 -4.04 -11.09
C VAL A 130 0.46 -3.10 -11.70
N ILE A 131 0.92 -3.42 -12.91
CA ILE A 131 1.89 -2.60 -13.65
C ILE A 131 1.19 -2.14 -14.93
N GLU A 132 1.15 -0.83 -15.12
CA GLU A 132 0.62 -0.21 -16.33
C GLU A 132 1.78 0.31 -17.18
N VAL A 133 1.71 0.09 -18.49
CA VAL A 133 2.69 0.61 -19.44
C VAL A 133 1.99 1.48 -20.47
N VAL A 134 2.73 2.46 -20.99
CA VAL A 134 2.32 3.24 -22.15
C VAL A 134 3.45 3.15 -23.16
N VAL A 135 3.11 2.61 -24.33
CA VAL A 135 3.99 2.49 -25.49
C VAL A 135 3.33 3.27 -26.60
N PHE A 136 4.14 4.01 -27.36
CA PHE A 136 3.69 4.80 -28.49
C PHE A 136 4.38 4.29 -29.75
N ASP A 137 3.63 4.30 -30.84
CA ASP A 137 4.10 3.99 -32.17
C ASP A 137 3.73 5.18 -33.05
N VAL A 138 4.66 5.63 -33.88
CA VAL A 138 4.52 6.88 -34.61
C VAL A 138 3.44 6.77 -35.68
N GLU A 139 3.32 5.59 -36.30
CA GLU A 139 2.35 5.28 -37.35
C GLU A 139 1.00 4.80 -36.79
N ASP A 140 0.87 4.72 -35.46
CA ASP A 140 -0.28 4.14 -34.74
C ASP A 140 -0.51 2.67 -35.11
N ASP A 141 0.58 1.91 -35.33
CA ASP A 141 0.51 0.50 -35.67
C ASP A 141 0.12 -0.39 -34.48
N ASP A 142 -0.61 -1.47 -34.77
CA ASP A 142 -1.00 -2.47 -33.77
C ASP A 142 0.22 -3.05 -33.03
N LEU A 143 0.23 -2.89 -31.70
CA LEU A 143 1.30 -3.39 -30.83
C LEU A 143 1.05 -4.80 -30.30
N PHE A 144 2.12 -5.59 -30.19
CA PHE A 144 2.11 -6.95 -29.66
C PHE A 144 2.97 -7.06 -28.40
N TYR A 145 2.33 -7.37 -27.28
CA TYR A 145 2.98 -7.53 -25.97
C TYR A 145 3.29 -8.99 -25.67
N ARG A 146 4.45 -9.26 -25.08
CA ARG A 146 4.82 -10.57 -24.53
C ARG A 146 5.57 -10.43 -23.23
N VAL A 147 5.18 -11.21 -22.23
CA VAL A 147 5.89 -11.33 -20.95
C VAL A 147 6.69 -12.62 -20.91
N SER A 148 7.88 -12.58 -20.29
CA SER A 148 8.77 -13.73 -20.22
C SER A 148 8.38 -14.77 -19.17
N ASP A 149 7.62 -14.34 -18.16
CA ASP A 149 7.25 -15.17 -17.00
C ASP A 149 5.76 -15.53 -17.03
N THR A 150 5.46 -16.79 -16.68
CA THR A 150 4.09 -17.32 -16.68
C THR A 150 3.27 -16.97 -15.45
N GLN A 151 3.90 -16.53 -14.36
CA GLN A 151 3.21 -16.06 -13.15
C GLN A 151 2.59 -14.67 -13.37
N VAL A 152 3.11 -13.91 -14.34
CA VAL A 152 2.59 -12.58 -14.69
C VAL A 152 1.47 -12.71 -15.71
N ILE A 153 0.28 -12.21 -15.35
CA ILE A 153 -0.86 -12.16 -16.24
C ILE A 153 -0.79 -10.89 -17.08
N LEU A 154 -0.69 -11.02 -18.39
CA LEU A 154 -0.61 -9.92 -19.34
C LEU A 154 -1.93 -9.70 -20.08
N ASP A 155 -2.42 -8.47 -20.05
CA ASP A 155 -3.42 -7.98 -20.99
C ASP A 155 -2.73 -7.60 -22.31
N MET A 156 -2.93 -8.42 -23.34
CA MET A 156 -2.30 -8.25 -24.65
C MET A 156 -2.80 -7.02 -25.42
N GLY A 157 -3.92 -6.40 -25.02
CA GLY A 157 -4.43 -5.20 -25.69
C GLY A 157 -3.90 -3.89 -25.09
N THR A 158 -3.50 -3.91 -23.82
CA THR A 158 -3.07 -2.69 -23.10
C THR A 158 -1.64 -2.77 -22.58
N GLY A 159 -1.01 -3.94 -22.61
CA GLY A 159 0.28 -4.19 -21.97
C GLY A 159 0.20 -4.23 -20.44
N ARG A 160 -1.00 -4.11 -19.85
CA ARG A 160 -1.19 -4.14 -18.40
C ARG A 160 -0.84 -5.51 -17.84
N MET A 161 0.02 -5.53 -16.83
CA MET A 161 0.47 -6.76 -16.17
C MET A 161 -0.08 -6.82 -14.75
N THR A 162 -0.46 -8.02 -14.32
CA THR A 162 -0.96 -8.29 -12.97
C THR A 162 -0.26 -9.51 -12.41
N PHE A 163 0.15 -9.44 -11.14
CA PHE A 163 0.82 -10.49 -10.41
C PHE A 163 0.33 -10.51 -8.96
N SER A 164 0.00 -11.69 -8.43
CA SER A 164 -0.48 -11.90 -7.07
C SER A 164 0.37 -13.02 -6.44
N PRO A 165 1.51 -12.70 -5.79
CA PRO A 165 2.38 -13.68 -5.14
C PRO A 165 1.72 -14.36 -3.95
N ASP A 166 2.17 -15.57 -3.64
CA ASP A 166 1.90 -16.29 -2.39
C ASP A 166 3.20 -16.56 -1.59
N ASN A 167 3.12 -17.31 -0.47
CA ASN A 167 4.29 -17.60 0.36
C ASN A 167 5.41 -18.37 -0.35
N ASP A 168 5.11 -19.09 -1.44
CA ASP A 168 6.13 -19.81 -2.22
C ASP A 168 6.92 -18.86 -3.15
N ASP A 169 6.40 -17.65 -3.39
CA ASP A 169 6.98 -16.65 -4.29
C ASP A 169 7.89 -15.61 -3.59
N ILE A 170 8.05 -15.72 -2.27
CA ILE A 170 8.84 -14.75 -1.48
C ILE A 170 10.30 -14.70 -1.95
N GLY A 171 10.81 -13.49 -2.10
CA GLY A 171 12.14 -13.23 -2.64
C GLY A 171 12.10 -12.34 -3.86
N TRP A 172 12.69 -12.79 -4.97
CA TRP A 172 12.83 -11.98 -6.18
C TRP A 172 12.21 -12.68 -7.39
N LEU A 173 11.28 -11.98 -8.04
CA LEU A 173 10.75 -12.33 -9.36
C LEU A 173 11.36 -11.39 -10.41
N ASN A 174 12.08 -11.96 -11.37
CA ASN A 174 12.68 -11.21 -12.47
C ASN A 174 12.04 -11.63 -13.79
N PHE A 175 11.52 -10.67 -14.55
CA PHE A 175 10.90 -10.94 -15.84
C PHE A 175 11.09 -9.76 -16.79
N SER A 176 10.75 -9.95 -18.07
CA SER A 176 10.78 -8.89 -19.06
C SER A 176 9.48 -8.81 -19.85
N LEU A 177 9.15 -7.59 -20.27
CA LEU A 177 8.08 -7.28 -21.22
C LEU A 177 8.72 -6.87 -22.54
N THR A 178 8.40 -7.58 -23.62
CA THR A 178 8.81 -7.20 -24.98
C THR A 178 7.62 -6.73 -25.79
N VAL A 179 7.83 -5.68 -26.58
CA VAL A 179 6.80 -5.09 -27.46
C VAL A 179 7.36 -4.92 -28.86
N ASN A 180 6.58 -5.31 -29.86
CA ASN A 180 6.87 -5.14 -31.29
C ASN A 180 5.60 -4.67 -32.00
N ASP A 181 5.75 -4.03 -33.15
CA ASP A 181 4.63 -3.63 -34.00
C ASP A 181 4.16 -4.79 -34.92
N ASN A 182 3.20 -4.48 -35.81
CA ASN A 182 2.65 -5.44 -36.75
C ASN A 182 3.43 -5.57 -38.07
N VAL A 183 4.29 -4.60 -38.37
CA VAL A 183 4.99 -4.38 -39.64
C VAL A 183 6.35 -5.07 -39.64
N ASP A 184 7.18 -4.83 -38.62
CA ASP A 184 8.44 -5.52 -38.34
C ASP A 184 8.39 -6.25 -36.99
N ARG A 185 8.12 -7.56 -37.09
CA ARG A 185 8.05 -8.44 -35.91
C ARG A 185 9.41 -8.89 -35.38
N ASP A 186 10.49 -8.65 -36.12
CA ASP A 186 11.84 -9.04 -35.69
C ASP A 186 12.45 -7.96 -34.80
N THR A 187 12.01 -6.71 -34.94
CA THR A 187 12.43 -5.59 -34.09
C THR A 187 11.50 -5.43 -32.90
N ARG A 188 12.07 -5.18 -31.71
CA ARG A 188 11.32 -5.08 -30.46
C ARG A 188 12.02 -4.21 -29.45
N ILE A 189 11.23 -3.52 -28.65
CA ILE A 189 11.67 -2.92 -27.39
C ILE A 189 11.46 -3.89 -26.24
N GLN A 190 12.27 -3.74 -25.19
CA GLN A 190 12.21 -4.56 -23.99
C GLN A 190 12.28 -3.67 -22.74
N ALA A 191 11.53 -4.05 -21.72
CA ALA A 191 11.65 -3.53 -20.36
C ALA A 191 11.89 -4.70 -19.40
N ASP A 192 12.88 -4.57 -18.53
CA ASP A 192 13.23 -5.57 -17.52
C ASP A 192 12.71 -5.16 -16.15
N PHE A 193 12.15 -6.12 -15.42
CA PHE A 193 11.53 -5.94 -14.11
C PHE A 193 12.22 -6.82 -13.07
N ALA A 194 12.44 -6.23 -11.89
CA ALA A 194 12.89 -6.93 -10.69
C ALA A 194 11.91 -6.61 -9.56
N VAL A 195 11.06 -7.57 -9.22
CA VAL A 195 10.06 -7.44 -8.17
C VAL A 195 10.57 -8.14 -6.92
N ARG A 196 10.66 -7.41 -5.82
CA ARG A 196 10.89 -8.00 -4.49
C ARG A 196 9.55 -8.31 -3.84
N ILE A 197 9.35 -9.56 -3.46
CA ILE A 197 8.19 -10.03 -2.70
C ILE A 197 8.61 -10.05 -1.24
N ASP A 198 7.99 -9.20 -0.42
CA ASP A 198 8.25 -9.10 1.02
C ASP A 198 7.29 -10.01 1.79
N ASN A 199 7.82 -10.73 2.79
CA ASN A 199 7.02 -11.60 3.65
C ASN A 199 6.12 -10.76 4.57
N VAL A 200 4.83 -11.09 4.62
CA VAL A 200 3.89 -10.54 5.60
C VAL A 200 3.43 -11.67 6.51
N ASN A 201 3.16 -11.33 7.77
CA ASN A 201 2.73 -12.33 8.73
C ASN A 201 1.31 -12.85 8.42
N ASP A 202 1.19 -14.14 8.23
CA ASP A 202 -0.04 -14.88 8.00
C ASP A 202 -0.65 -15.41 9.29
N VAL A 203 -1.87 -15.94 9.15
CA VAL A 203 -2.55 -16.60 10.26
C VAL A 203 -2.14 -18.07 10.31
N MET A 204 -1.53 -18.49 11.42
CA MET A 204 -1.22 -19.90 11.69
C MET A 204 -2.41 -20.86 11.49
N GLU A 205 -2.10 -22.11 11.17
CA GLU A 205 -3.10 -23.17 11.07
C GLU A 205 -3.84 -23.43 12.39
N GLU A 206 -4.95 -24.18 12.32
CA GLU A 206 -5.69 -24.56 13.52
C GLU A 206 -4.89 -25.50 14.43
N PRO A 207 -4.57 -25.12 15.69
CA PRO A 207 -3.76 -25.94 16.57
C PRO A 207 -4.48 -27.23 16.97
N ARG A 208 -3.72 -28.33 17.02
CA ARG A 208 -4.24 -29.66 17.37
C ARG A 208 -3.56 -30.20 18.61
N ILE A 209 -4.35 -30.56 19.61
CA ILE A 209 -3.89 -31.31 20.79
C ILE A 209 -3.78 -32.79 20.40
N ILE A 210 -2.57 -33.34 20.47
CA ILE A 210 -2.26 -34.75 20.19
C ILE A 210 -2.46 -35.61 21.45
N SER A 211 -2.14 -35.05 22.62
CA SER A 211 -2.35 -35.68 23.92
C SER A 211 -2.49 -34.57 24.97
N PRO A 212 -3.42 -34.69 25.93
CA PRO A 212 -4.37 -35.78 26.13
C PRO A 212 -5.53 -35.72 25.13
N SER A 213 -6.28 -36.82 25.01
CA SER A 213 -7.58 -36.83 24.31
C SER A 213 -8.69 -36.33 25.22
N ASP A 214 -9.80 -35.90 24.61
CA ASP A 214 -10.96 -35.42 25.37
C ASP A 214 -11.55 -36.55 26.22
N PHE A 215 -11.77 -36.22 27.49
CA PHE A 215 -12.19 -37.09 28.60
C PHE A 215 -11.21 -38.18 29.03
N ASP A 216 -9.92 -38.07 28.71
CA ASP A 216 -8.91 -38.99 29.26
C ASP A 216 -8.87 -38.94 30.80
N ALA A 217 -8.57 -40.09 31.42
CA ALA A 217 -8.54 -40.26 32.87
C ALA A 217 -7.13 -40.61 33.37
N PHE A 218 -6.60 -39.79 34.28
CA PHE A 218 -5.28 -39.93 34.87
C PHE A 218 -5.37 -40.10 36.39
N LYS A 219 -4.39 -40.76 36.99
CA LYS A 219 -4.27 -40.90 38.44
C LYS A 219 -3.71 -39.63 39.06
N TRP A 220 -3.99 -39.44 40.35
CA TRP A 220 -3.35 -38.38 41.13
C TRP A 220 -1.83 -38.44 41.04
N ASN A 221 -1.19 -37.29 40.79
CA ASN A 221 0.27 -37.13 40.65
C ASN A 221 0.90 -37.97 39.52
N GLU A 222 0.09 -38.46 38.58
CA GLU A 222 0.57 -39.09 37.35
C GLU A 222 1.19 -38.03 36.42
N SER A 223 2.28 -38.40 35.74
CA SER A 223 2.90 -37.52 34.75
C SER A 223 2.12 -37.63 33.45
N VAL A 224 1.50 -36.54 33.02
CA VAL A 224 0.74 -36.44 31.78
C VAL A 224 1.56 -35.68 30.75
N GLY A 225 1.76 -36.27 29.58
CA GLY A 225 2.39 -35.61 28.44
C GLY A 225 1.36 -34.77 27.69
N LEU A 226 1.50 -33.45 27.77
CA LEU A 226 0.73 -32.49 26.99
C LEU A 226 1.50 -32.24 25.69
N ARG A 227 0.90 -32.59 24.56
CA ARG A 227 1.54 -32.45 23.24
C ARG A 227 0.55 -31.85 22.27
N ALA A 228 1.00 -30.82 21.56
CA ALA A 228 0.26 -30.18 20.48
C ALA A 228 1.12 -30.07 19.22
N VAL A 229 0.44 -29.80 18.11
CA VAL A 229 1.05 -29.40 16.84
C VAL A 229 0.26 -28.21 16.29
N CYS A 230 1.00 -27.25 15.77
CA CYS A 230 0.51 -26.10 15.01
C CYS A 230 1.61 -25.80 13.99
N THR A 231 1.23 -25.29 12.83
CA THR A 231 2.15 -24.87 11.78
C THR A 231 1.74 -23.49 11.30
N ASP A 232 2.72 -22.68 10.95
CA ASP A 232 2.51 -21.40 10.30
C ASP A 232 3.19 -21.38 8.92
N PRO A 233 2.54 -20.83 7.87
CA PRO A 233 3.18 -20.57 6.58
C PRO A 233 4.52 -19.83 6.67
N ASP A 234 4.70 -18.95 7.66
CA ASP A 234 5.87 -18.08 7.82
C ASP A 234 6.97 -18.64 8.74
N GLU A 235 6.79 -19.85 9.29
CA GLU A 235 7.83 -20.51 10.08
C GLU A 235 9.15 -20.62 9.29
N GLN A 236 9.06 -20.84 7.97
CA GLN A 236 10.24 -20.94 7.10
C GLN A 236 10.98 -19.60 6.92
N TRP A 237 10.29 -18.48 7.20
CA TRP A 237 10.81 -17.12 7.11
C TRP A 237 11.23 -16.55 8.48
N GLY A 238 11.29 -17.41 9.50
CA GLY A 238 11.86 -17.11 10.81
C GLY A 238 10.83 -16.70 11.86
N GLN A 239 9.55 -16.88 11.59
CA GLN A 239 8.52 -16.75 12.61
C GLN A 239 8.59 -17.90 13.62
N GLU A 240 8.33 -17.61 14.90
CA GLU A 240 8.33 -18.60 15.97
C GLU A 240 6.95 -18.67 16.66
N LEU A 241 6.42 -19.90 16.77
CA LEU A 241 5.18 -20.15 17.50
C LEU A 241 5.43 -20.40 18.99
N THR A 242 4.67 -19.70 19.84
CA THR A 242 4.63 -19.87 21.29
C THR A 242 3.42 -20.70 21.70
N PHE A 243 3.61 -21.71 22.54
CA PHE A 243 2.55 -22.59 23.04
C PHE A 243 2.42 -22.44 24.55
N THR A 244 1.25 -22.09 25.05
CA THR A 244 0.99 -21.87 26.47
C THR A 244 -0.14 -22.78 26.95
N TRP A 245 0.12 -23.58 27.98
CA TRP A 245 -0.85 -24.50 28.55
C TRP A 245 -1.37 -24.00 29.90
N SER A 246 -2.68 -24.07 30.10
CA SER A 246 -3.32 -23.77 31.38
C SER A 246 -4.45 -24.74 31.71
N SER A 247 -4.85 -24.79 32.97
CA SER A 247 -6.00 -25.54 33.47
C SER A 247 -6.89 -24.64 34.31
N ASN A 248 -8.20 -24.77 34.15
CA ASN A 248 -9.20 -24.12 35.00
C ASN A 248 -9.05 -24.43 36.51
N ARG A 249 -8.33 -25.49 36.88
CA ARG A 249 -8.11 -25.89 38.28
C ARG A 249 -6.68 -25.68 38.75
N SER A 250 -5.70 -26.10 37.93
CA SER A 250 -4.28 -26.06 38.30
C SER A 250 -3.54 -24.79 37.84
N GLY A 251 -4.22 -23.88 37.13
CA GLY A 251 -3.60 -22.65 36.63
C GLY A 251 -2.64 -22.90 35.48
N ALA A 252 -1.53 -22.16 35.42
CA ALA A 252 -0.51 -22.34 34.39
C ALA A 252 0.18 -23.71 34.50
N LEU A 253 0.26 -24.42 33.37
CA LEU A 253 0.87 -25.75 33.28
C LEU A 253 2.28 -25.69 32.70
N GLY A 254 2.55 -24.71 31.84
CA GLY A 254 3.87 -24.43 31.26
C GLY A 254 3.80 -24.11 29.77
N ASP A 255 4.98 -23.85 29.20
CA ASP A 255 5.13 -23.41 27.82
C ASP A 255 5.88 -24.45 26.97
N GLY A 256 5.53 -24.52 25.69
CA GLY A 256 6.12 -25.40 24.69
C GLY A 256 5.13 -26.37 24.06
N ALA A 257 5.41 -26.76 22.81
CA ALA A 257 4.58 -27.70 22.06
C ALA A 257 4.48 -29.09 22.71
N THR A 258 5.45 -29.46 23.55
CA THR A 258 5.40 -30.69 24.36
C THR A 258 5.91 -30.43 25.77
N ILE A 259 5.06 -30.62 26.77
CA ILE A 259 5.41 -30.54 28.19
C ILE A 259 4.92 -31.76 28.95
N ASN A 260 5.52 -32.03 30.11
CA ASN A 260 5.01 -33.02 31.05
C ASN A 260 4.54 -32.31 32.32
N TYR A 261 3.31 -32.59 32.75
CA TYR A 261 2.74 -32.00 33.95
C TYR A 261 2.21 -33.07 34.91
N ARG A 262 2.26 -32.81 36.21
CA ARG A 262 1.70 -33.70 37.24
C ARG A 262 0.54 -33.03 37.94
N PHE A 263 -0.66 -33.53 37.70
CA PHE A 263 -1.86 -32.97 38.33
C PHE A 263 -2.00 -33.45 39.77
N THR A 264 -2.05 -32.50 40.71
CA THR A 264 -2.25 -32.76 42.14
C THR A 264 -3.64 -32.42 42.63
N ASP A 265 -4.40 -31.67 41.84
CA ASP A 265 -5.80 -31.34 42.11
C ASP A 265 -6.69 -32.41 41.49
N PRO A 266 -7.53 -33.13 42.25
CA PRO A 266 -8.45 -34.11 41.67
C PRO A 266 -9.69 -33.42 41.07
N GLY A 267 -10.32 -34.07 40.09
CA GLY A 267 -11.56 -33.61 39.46
C GLY A 267 -11.48 -33.49 37.94
N LEU A 268 -12.48 -32.84 37.34
CA LEU A 268 -12.51 -32.54 35.90
C LEU A 268 -11.70 -31.27 35.63
N HIS A 269 -10.63 -31.39 34.85
CA HIS A 269 -9.84 -30.28 34.34
C HIS A 269 -10.26 -29.96 32.92
N GLN A 270 -10.46 -28.69 32.62
CA GLN A 270 -10.46 -28.17 31.26
C GLN A 270 -9.06 -27.61 31.01
N ILE A 271 -8.34 -28.24 30.10
CA ILE A 271 -7.01 -27.84 29.66
C ILE A 271 -7.17 -26.91 28.47
N THR A 272 -6.56 -25.74 28.56
CA THR A 272 -6.55 -24.71 27.53
C THR A 272 -5.14 -24.61 26.97
N LEU A 273 -5.03 -24.83 25.66
CA LEU A 273 -3.86 -24.52 24.86
C LEU A 273 -4.10 -23.18 24.17
N VAL A 274 -3.18 -22.24 24.33
CA VAL A 274 -3.10 -21.03 23.51
C VAL A 274 -1.83 -21.13 22.68
N VAL A 275 -1.95 -20.96 21.36
CA VAL A 275 -0.81 -20.81 20.46
C VAL A 275 -0.81 -19.36 19.97
N SER A 276 0.37 -18.74 19.93
CA SER A 276 0.57 -17.37 19.46
C SER A 276 1.81 -17.28 18.58
N ASP A 277 1.73 -16.47 17.54
CA ASP A 277 2.85 -16.13 16.65
C ASP A 277 3.41 -14.72 16.90
N GLY A 278 2.87 -14.03 17.92
CA GLY A 278 3.19 -12.65 18.29
C GLY A 278 2.16 -11.62 17.84
N GLU A 279 1.36 -11.91 16.80
CA GLU A 279 0.30 -11.05 16.28
C GLU A 279 -1.08 -11.70 16.38
N PHE A 280 -1.18 -12.98 16.04
CA PHE A 280 -2.39 -13.78 16.13
C PHE A 280 -2.32 -14.78 17.29
N GLU A 281 -3.48 -15.12 17.82
CA GLU A 281 -3.64 -16.13 18.86
C GLU A 281 -4.79 -17.08 18.53
N LYS A 282 -4.58 -18.38 18.76
CA LYS A 282 -5.60 -19.43 18.61
C LYS A 282 -5.66 -20.28 19.86
N THR A 283 -6.89 -20.62 20.26
CA THR A 283 -7.15 -21.39 21.47
C THR A 283 -7.76 -22.76 21.16
N ARG A 284 -7.28 -23.80 21.85
CA ARG A 284 -7.85 -25.15 21.81
C ARG A 284 -8.10 -25.67 23.22
N LEU A 285 -9.18 -26.44 23.38
CA LEU A 285 -9.59 -26.99 24.67
C LEU A 285 -9.64 -28.51 24.64
N VAL A 286 -9.32 -29.14 25.77
CA VAL A 286 -9.56 -30.56 26.01
C VAL A 286 -9.92 -30.79 27.48
N ASN A 287 -10.87 -31.68 27.77
CA ASN A 287 -11.24 -32.02 29.13
C ASN A 287 -10.53 -33.31 29.57
N ILE A 288 -10.05 -33.37 30.80
CA ILE A 288 -9.48 -34.59 31.40
C ILE A 288 -10.00 -34.78 32.82
N SER A 289 -9.97 -36.02 33.31
CA SER A 289 -10.31 -36.33 34.71
C SER A 289 -9.09 -36.80 35.48
N VAL A 290 -8.88 -36.24 36.67
CA VAL A 290 -7.78 -36.60 37.57
C VAL A 290 -8.37 -37.28 38.81
N GLY A 291 -7.94 -38.52 39.05
CA GLY A 291 -8.39 -39.33 40.18
C GLY A 291 -7.97 -38.76 41.53
N ASN A 292 -8.61 -39.23 42.60
CA ASN A 292 -8.27 -38.85 43.96
C ASN A 292 -6.89 -39.37 44.39
N PRO A 293 -6.22 -38.69 45.33
CA PRO A 293 -5.01 -39.21 45.95
C PRO A 293 -5.27 -40.60 46.54
N PRO A 294 -4.28 -41.50 46.53
CA PRO A 294 -4.42 -42.80 47.16
C PRO A 294 -4.81 -42.62 48.62
N ALA A 295 -5.75 -43.44 49.10
CA ALA A 295 -6.14 -43.41 50.50
C ALA A 295 -4.88 -43.57 51.38
N PRO A 296 -4.76 -42.82 52.49
CA PRO A 296 -3.64 -43.00 53.39
C PRO A 296 -3.57 -44.47 53.80
N PRO A 297 -2.35 -45.05 53.94
CA PRO A 297 -2.24 -46.42 54.41
C PRO A 297 -3.02 -46.55 55.71
N PRO A 298 -3.73 -47.68 55.92
CA PRO A 298 -4.44 -47.89 57.18
C PRO A 298 -3.45 -47.68 58.33
N PRO A 299 -3.85 -47.01 59.42
CA PRO A 299 -2.96 -46.83 60.55
C PRO A 299 -2.39 -48.20 60.95
N PRO A 300 -1.10 -48.28 61.33
CA PRO A 300 -0.56 -49.53 61.84
C PRO A 300 -1.48 -50.04 62.93
N PRO A 301 -1.73 -51.37 63.01
CA PRO A 301 -2.54 -51.92 64.09
C PRO A 301 -1.98 -51.38 65.42
N PRO A 302 -2.84 -50.91 66.34
CA PRO A 302 -2.37 -50.46 67.64
C PRO A 302 -1.49 -51.56 68.25
N PRO A 303 -0.36 -51.21 68.90
CA PRO A 303 0.42 -52.22 69.60
C PRO A 303 -0.51 -52.99 70.52
N GLU A 304 -0.39 -54.33 70.53
CA GLU A 304 -1.15 -55.17 71.44
C GLU A 304 -1.04 -54.60 72.84
N ASP A 305 -2.20 -54.39 73.46
CA ASP A 305 -2.40 -53.76 74.77
C ASP A 305 -1.78 -54.64 75.86
N GLU A 306 -0.45 -54.58 75.99
CA GLU A 306 0.19 -54.86 77.27
C GLU A 306 -0.07 -53.65 78.17
N GLY A 307 -1.22 -53.72 78.84
CA GLY A 307 -1.78 -52.65 79.66
C GLY A 307 -0.74 -51.85 80.43
N ILE A 308 -0.75 -50.54 80.21
CA ILE A 308 0.10 -49.60 80.94
C ILE A 308 -0.28 -49.70 82.43
N PRO A 309 0.64 -50.15 83.31
CA PRO A 309 0.31 -50.31 84.72
C PRO A 309 0.05 -48.93 85.33
N LEU A 310 -1.00 -48.85 86.16
CA LEU A 310 -1.61 -47.64 86.73
C LEU A 310 -0.61 -46.63 87.37
N TRP A 311 0.61 -47.08 87.72
CA TRP A 311 1.66 -46.22 88.30
C TRP A 311 2.32 -45.27 87.28
N MET A 312 2.30 -45.58 85.98
CA MET A 312 2.83 -44.69 84.93
C MET A 312 1.92 -43.47 84.69
N ILE A 313 0.60 -43.62 84.90
CA ILE A 313 -0.37 -42.52 84.79
C ILE A 313 -0.21 -41.54 85.96
N ILE A 314 0.15 -42.03 87.15
CA ILE A 314 0.42 -41.19 88.34
C ILE A 314 1.72 -40.39 88.16
N LEU A 315 2.72 -40.93 87.46
CA LEU A 315 4.00 -40.24 87.21
C LEU A 315 3.87 -39.15 86.13
N ALA A 316 3.02 -39.35 85.12
CA ALA A 316 2.73 -38.34 84.09
C ALA A 316 1.99 -37.11 84.64
N VAL A 317 1.07 -37.30 85.59
CA VAL A 317 0.35 -36.18 86.24
C VAL A 317 1.28 -35.34 87.13
N LEU A 318 2.31 -35.94 87.73
CA LEU A 318 3.30 -35.21 88.55
C LEU A 318 4.31 -34.40 87.72
N VAL A 319 4.65 -34.83 86.51
CA VAL A 319 5.55 -34.09 85.60
C VAL A 319 4.86 -32.87 84.98
N VAL A 320 3.55 -32.98 84.68
CA VAL A 320 2.76 -31.85 84.13
C VAL A 320 2.53 -30.76 85.18
N VAL A 321 2.37 -31.11 86.46
CA VAL A 321 2.25 -30.12 87.56
C VAL A 321 3.59 -29.43 87.87
N GLY A 322 4.73 -30.10 87.62
CA GLY A 322 6.07 -29.49 87.74
C GLY A 322 6.43 -28.54 86.59
N ALA A 323 5.97 -28.82 85.36
CA ALA A 323 6.27 -28.00 84.18
C ALA A 323 5.49 -26.67 84.15
N VAL A 324 4.31 -26.60 84.78
CA VAL A 324 3.47 -25.38 84.85
C VAL A 324 4.03 -24.34 85.82
N VAL A 325 4.91 -24.73 86.76
CA VAL A 325 5.57 -23.79 87.70
C VAL A 325 6.91 -23.24 87.14
N GLY A 326 7.55 -23.94 86.20
CA GLY A 326 8.81 -23.51 85.57
C GLY A 326 8.66 -22.43 84.49
N ILE A 327 7.50 -22.34 83.84
CA ILE A 327 7.26 -21.40 82.72
C ILE A 327 6.90 -19.98 83.21
N LEU A 328 6.65 -19.78 84.52
CA LEU A 328 6.26 -18.48 85.07
C LEU A 328 7.40 -17.55 85.53
N VAL A 329 8.69 -17.95 85.42
CA VAL A 329 9.80 -17.14 85.99
C VAL A 329 10.97 -16.81 85.03
N PHE A 330 11.06 -17.33 83.81
CA PHE A 330 12.29 -17.09 83.02
C PHE A 330 12.09 -16.86 81.52
N SER A 331 11.73 -15.63 81.13
CA SER A 331 12.26 -14.97 79.93
C SER A 331 11.80 -13.51 79.81
N ARG A 332 12.42 -12.61 80.57
CA ARG A 332 12.57 -11.20 80.18
C ARG A 332 14.01 -10.99 79.72
N ARG A 333 14.24 -10.94 78.40
CA ARG A 333 14.94 -9.84 77.67
C ARG A 333 15.48 -10.27 76.30
N LYS A 334 15.02 -9.51 75.30
CA LYS A 334 15.66 -9.07 74.03
C LYS A 334 15.76 -10.06 72.86
N GLN A 335 14.90 -9.83 71.87
CA GLN A 335 15.22 -9.92 70.43
C GLN A 335 14.43 -8.84 69.66
N PRO A 336 14.89 -8.44 68.45
CA PRO A 336 14.67 -7.11 67.87
C PRO A 336 13.35 -6.98 67.10
N GLU A 337 13.03 -5.71 66.85
CA GLU A 337 11.85 -5.13 66.19
C GLU A 337 11.74 -5.54 64.70
N PRO A 338 10.54 -5.86 64.17
CA PRO A 338 10.33 -6.00 62.73
C PRO A 338 10.21 -4.63 62.06
N GLU A 339 10.94 -4.44 60.96
CA GLU A 339 10.80 -3.30 60.05
C GLU A 339 9.36 -3.22 59.48
N PRO A 340 8.82 -2.02 59.23
CA PRO A 340 7.52 -1.88 58.60
C PRO A 340 7.64 -2.11 57.08
N GLU A 341 6.75 -2.95 56.54
CA GLU A 341 6.53 -3.04 55.08
C GLU A 341 6.12 -1.67 54.51
N PRO A 342 6.53 -1.34 53.26
CA PRO A 342 6.20 -0.06 52.65
C PRO A 342 4.70 0.01 52.40
N GLN A 343 4.02 0.94 53.08
CA GLN A 343 2.63 1.28 52.76
C GLN A 343 2.63 1.96 51.39
N LEU A 344 1.99 1.34 50.40
CA LEU A 344 1.66 2.00 49.14
C LEU A 344 0.93 3.31 49.45
N SER A 345 1.24 4.35 48.69
CA SER A 345 0.66 5.66 48.90
C SER A 345 -0.88 5.59 48.79
N ALA A 346 -1.58 6.48 49.51
CA ALA A 346 -3.03 6.53 49.49
C ALA A 346 -3.63 6.74 48.07
N GLU A 347 -2.82 7.13 47.08
CA GLU A 347 -3.21 7.25 45.67
C GLU A 347 -3.04 5.94 44.88
N GLU A 348 -2.03 5.13 45.19
CA GLU A 348 -1.83 3.81 44.57
C GLU A 348 -2.84 2.78 45.07
N GLN A 349 -3.17 2.82 46.37
CA GLN A 349 -4.25 2.00 46.92
C GLN A 349 -5.59 2.37 46.27
N LYS A 350 -5.83 3.67 46.06
CA LYS A 350 -7.05 4.16 45.39
C LYS A 350 -7.13 3.77 43.92
N ARG A 351 -5.98 3.70 43.24
CA ARG A 351 -5.89 3.18 41.85
C ARG A 351 -6.20 1.70 41.78
N LYS A 352 -5.63 0.91 42.68
CA LYS A 352 -5.90 -0.53 42.76
C LYS A 352 -7.37 -0.82 43.09
N ASP A 353 -7.93 -0.10 44.05
CA ASP A 353 -9.35 -0.23 44.41
C ASP A 353 -10.28 0.19 43.26
N LEU A 354 -9.85 1.13 42.39
CA LEU A 354 -10.60 1.55 41.20
C LEU A 354 -10.51 0.53 40.05
N GLU A 355 -9.37 -0.14 39.92
CA GLU A 355 -9.12 -1.20 38.94
C GLU A 355 -9.92 -2.46 39.30
N ASP A 356 -9.89 -2.86 40.58
CA ASP A 356 -10.72 -3.95 41.12
C ASP A 356 -12.23 -3.64 40.97
N PHE A 357 -12.63 -2.37 41.14
CA PHE A 357 -14.01 -1.95 40.91
C PHE A 357 -14.41 -2.00 39.43
N ARG A 358 -13.52 -1.61 38.51
CA ARG A 358 -13.74 -1.69 37.06
C ARG A 358 -13.93 -3.14 36.60
N ASP A 359 -13.09 -4.04 37.09
CA ASP A 359 -13.16 -5.45 36.73
C ASP A 359 -14.41 -6.13 37.31
N ALA A 360 -14.83 -5.73 38.52
CA ALA A 360 -16.09 -6.18 39.10
C ALA A 360 -17.31 -5.69 38.29
N VAL A 361 -17.29 -4.45 37.79
CA VAL A 361 -18.36 -3.90 36.94
C VAL A 361 -18.39 -4.59 35.57
N ALA A 362 -17.23 -4.85 34.95
CA ALA A 362 -17.14 -5.57 33.68
C ALA A 362 -17.62 -7.02 33.80
N ALA A 363 -17.27 -7.71 34.89
CA ALA A 363 -17.75 -9.06 35.18
C ALA A 363 -19.28 -9.10 35.37
N THR A 364 -19.84 -8.06 36.01
CA THR A 364 -21.30 -7.96 36.22
C THR A 364 -22.04 -7.64 34.91
N ALA A 365 -21.46 -6.82 34.02
CA ALA A 365 -22.00 -6.54 32.69
C ALA A 365 -22.00 -7.79 31.80
N ALA A 366 -20.89 -8.55 31.79
CA ALA A 366 -20.79 -9.82 31.07
C ALA A 366 -21.77 -10.87 31.59
N ALA A 367 -22.03 -10.91 32.90
CA ALA A 367 -23.02 -11.80 33.49
C ALA A 367 -24.46 -11.44 33.06
N MET A 368 -24.80 -10.14 32.98
CA MET A 368 -26.12 -9.70 32.49
C MET A 368 -26.31 -9.93 30.99
N GLU A 369 -25.25 -9.80 30.19
CA GLU A 369 -25.26 -10.10 28.76
C GLU A 369 -25.50 -11.60 28.51
N LYS A 370 -24.82 -12.45 29.30
CA LYS A 370 -25.03 -13.90 29.26
C LYS A 370 -26.44 -14.32 29.68
N GLU A 371 -27.01 -13.69 30.72
CA GLU A 371 -28.39 -13.98 31.17
C GLU A 371 -29.42 -13.55 30.10
N ARG A 372 -29.18 -12.43 29.40
CA ARG A 372 -30.01 -11.95 28.28
C ARG A 372 -29.93 -12.87 27.05
N ASP A 373 -28.75 -13.39 26.73
CA ASP A 373 -28.56 -14.31 25.59
C ASP A 373 -29.16 -15.69 25.90
N GLU A 374 -29.12 -16.15 27.16
CA GLU A 374 -29.81 -17.36 27.62
C GLU A 374 -31.34 -17.22 27.59
N GLU A 375 -31.90 -16.05 27.93
CA GLU A 375 -33.33 -15.77 27.78
C GLU A 375 -33.75 -15.69 26.30
N ARG A 376 -32.90 -15.13 25.42
CA ARG A 376 -33.15 -15.04 23.98
C ARG A 376 -33.10 -16.41 23.30
N ALA A 377 -32.15 -17.26 23.70
CA ALA A 377 -32.05 -18.65 23.23
C ALA A 377 -33.26 -19.49 23.66
N LYS A 378 -33.77 -19.29 24.90
CA LYS A 378 -35.02 -19.94 25.35
C LYS A 378 -36.25 -19.48 24.59
N ALA A 379 -36.35 -18.19 24.27
CA ALA A 379 -37.45 -17.67 23.46
C ALA A 379 -37.43 -18.22 22.03
N GLU A 380 -36.25 -18.38 21.42
CA GLU A 380 -36.10 -19.00 20.09
C GLU A 380 -36.36 -20.52 20.10
N GLU A 381 -36.08 -21.21 21.22
CA GLU A 381 -36.38 -22.63 21.39
C GLU A 381 -37.90 -22.87 21.61
N GLU A 382 -38.58 -21.99 22.34
CA GLU A 382 -40.05 -22.00 22.49
C GLU A 382 -40.78 -21.63 21.18
N GLU A 383 -40.20 -20.75 20.34
CA GLU A 383 -40.74 -20.40 19.02
C GLU A 383 -40.57 -21.54 17.99
N LYS A 384 -39.49 -22.33 18.07
CA LYS A 384 -39.26 -23.49 17.21
C LYS A 384 -40.10 -24.73 17.57
N ALA A 385 -40.69 -24.80 18.75
CA ALA A 385 -41.44 -25.96 19.25
C ALA A 385 -42.96 -25.91 19.00
N GLY A 386 -43.44 -25.00 18.14
CA GLY A 386 -44.86 -24.66 17.97
C GLY A 386 -45.90 -25.79 18.11
N ILE A 387 -46.69 -25.71 19.18
CA ILE A 387 -48.06 -26.26 19.27
C ILE A 387 -48.95 -25.21 19.96
N GLU A 388 -49.99 -24.75 19.25
CA GLU A 388 -51.12 -23.99 19.80
C GLU A 388 -51.84 -24.79 20.90
N VAL A 389 -52.08 -24.21 22.09
CA VAL A 389 -53.41 -24.15 22.73
C VAL A 389 -53.51 -22.93 23.68
N ALA A 390 -54.64 -22.25 23.54
CA ALA A 390 -55.16 -21.10 24.28
C ALA A 390 -55.03 -21.10 25.82
N GLY A 391 -54.74 -19.90 26.35
CA GLY A 391 -55.52 -19.22 27.39
C GLY A 391 -55.46 -19.75 28.83
N THR A 392 -54.75 -19.02 29.70
CA THR A 392 -55.31 -18.42 30.94
C THR A 392 -54.21 -17.62 31.65
N GLY A 393 -54.55 -16.40 32.07
CA GLY A 393 -53.58 -15.46 32.61
C GLY A 393 -53.12 -15.77 34.02
N MET A 394 -51.98 -15.20 34.40
CA MET A 394 -51.70 -14.80 35.77
C MET A 394 -50.67 -13.68 35.83
N VAL A 395 -50.93 -12.77 36.76
CA VAL A 395 -50.35 -11.45 37.02
C VAL A 395 -48.81 -11.49 37.19
N PRO A 396 -48.02 -10.52 36.68
CA PRO A 396 -46.60 -10.49 36.97
C PRO A 396 -46.37 -10.07 38.43
N SER A 397 -45.67 -10.95 39.15
CA SER A 397 -45.16 -10.77 40.51
C SER A 397 -44.39 -9.45 40.67
N ALA A 398 -44.58 -8.81 41.82
CA ALA A 398 -43.96 -7.54 42.24
C ALA A 398 -42.42 -7.50 42.18
N GLN A 399 -41.74 -8.62 41.92
CA GLN A 399 -40.29 -8.69 41.71
C GLN A 399 -39.85 -8.14 40.34
N ALA A 400 -40.67 -8.22 39.30
CA ALA A 400 -40.32 -7.69 37.97
C ALA A 400 -40.28 -6.16 37.96
N SER A 401 -41.23 -5.53 38.66
CA SER A 401 -41.35 -4.06 38.76
C SER A 401 -40.23 -3.42 39.61
N HIS A 402 -39.57 -4.18 40.48
CA HIS A 402 -38.42 -3.70 41.25
C HIS A 402 -37.10 -3.82 40.48
N LYS A 403 -36.93 -4.89 39.68
CA LYS A 403 -35.76 -5.07 38.80
C LYS A 403 -35.70 -4.03 37.67
N MET A 404 -36.83 -3.72 37.02
CA MET A 404 -36.87 -2.67 35.98
C MET A 404 -36.47 -1.28 36.50
N ARG A 405 -36.89 -0.93 37.73
CA ARG A 405 -36.56 0.37 38.33
C ARG A 405 -35.09 0.50 38.74
N LEU A 406 -34.40 -0.63 38.97
CA LEU A 406 -32.97 -0.67 39.27
C LEU A 406 -32.12 -0.64 38.00
N SER A 407 -32.59 -1.25 36.90
CA SER A 407 -31.88 -1.21 35.60
C SER A 407 -31.96 0.18 34.95
N GLU A 408 -33.08 0.88 35.08
CA GLU A 408 -33.24 2.25 34.54
C GLU A 408 -32.28 3.24 35.24
N LYS A 409 -32.13 3.12 36.57
CA LYS A 409 -31.19 3.95 37.35
C LYS A 409 -29.72 3.64 37.05
N ALA A 410 -29.39 2.36 36.80
CA ALA A 410 -28.05 1.95 36.42
C ALA A 410 -27.69 2.37 34.98
N SER A 411 -28.68 2.44 34.07
CA SER A 411 -28.52 2.94 32.71
C SER A 411 -28.26 4.45 32.67
N ASP A 412 -28.92 5.23 33.52
CA ASP A 412 -28.71 6.69 33.59
C ASP A 412 -27.34 7.05 34.19
N GLU A 413 -26.86 6.30 35.17
CA GLU A 413 -25.54 6.52 35.78
C GLU A 413 -24.39 6.08 34.86
N THR A 414 -24.57 4.99 34.10
CA THR A 414 -23.60 4.56 33.09
C THR A 414 -23.54 5.53 31.91
N ALA A 415 -24.68 6.00 31.40
CA ALA A 415 -24.70 7.01 30.33
C ALA A 415 -24.01 8.32 30.75
N LYS A 416 -24.09 8.70 32.03
CA LYS A 416 -23.35 9.84 32.60
C LYS A 416 -21.85 9.59 32.67
N LEU A 417 -21.43 8.37 33.01
CA LEU A 417 -20.03 7.97 33.07
C LEU A 417 -19.38 7.97 31.67
N TRP A 418 -20.10 7.49 30.65
CA TRP A 418 -19.63 7.53 29.26
C TRP A 418 -19.48 8.97 28.74
N ALA A 419 -20.42 9.86 29.07
CA ALA A 419 -20.35 11.27 28.70
C ALA A 419 -19.22 12.05 29.39
N ASP A 420 -18.80 11.62 30.59
CA ASP A 420 -17.67 12.21 31.31
C ASP A 420 -16.32 11.60 30.86
N MET A 421 -16.28 10.32 30.47
CA MET A 421 -15.09 9.69 29.88
C MET A 421 -14.78 10.20 28.45
N GLU A 422 -15.80 10.56 27.68
CA GLU A 422 -15.61 11.12 26.33
C GLU A 422 -15.03 12.54 26.35
N LYS A 423 -15.11 13.24 27.50
CA LYS A 423 -14.43 14.53 27.74
C LYS A 423 -12.96 14.39 28.13
N GLU A 424 -12.47 13.19 28.45
CA GLU A 424 -11.10 12.94 28.92
C GLU A 424 -10.20 12.21 27.90
N LYS A 425 -10.65 11.95 26.67
CA LYS A 425 -9.73 11.55 25.60
C LYS A 425 -8.71 12.67 25.35
N PRO A 426 -7.40 12.43 25.41
CA PRO A 426 -6.44 13.39 24.88
C PRO A 426 -6.71 13.50 23.38
N ALA A 427 -7.22 14.66 22.97
CA ALA A 427 -7.32 15.00 21.56
C ALA A 427 -5.90 14.90 20.98
N VAL A 428 -5.69 14.00 20.01
CA VAL A 428 -4.64 14.25 19.01
C VAL A 428 -5.02 15.59 18.42
N ASP A 429 -4.23 16.60 18.76
CA ASP A 429 -4.56 18.00 18.60
C ASP A 429 -4.90 18.21 17.12
N GLU A 430 -6.05 18.79 16.79
CA GLU A 430 -6.35 19.16 15.39
C GLU A 430 -5.26 20.08 14.82
N ALA A 431 -4.53 20.78 15.70
CA ALA A 431 -3.30 21.48 15.38
C ALA A 431 -2.20 20.57 14.82
N GLU A 432 -2.05 19.33 15.30
CA GLU A 432 -1.03 18.36 14.86
C GLU A 432 -1.38 17.72 13.50
N LYS A 433 -2.68 17.51 13.23
CA LYS A 433 -3.14 17.12 11.89
C LYS A 433 -3.00 18.27 10.90
N GLU A 434 -3.29 19.51 11.32
CA GLU A 434 -3.15 20.69 10.48
C GLU A 434 -1.68 21.02 10.19
N THR A 435 -0.77 20.82 11.16
CA THR A 435 0.68 20.96 10.94
C THR A 435 1.20 19.89 10.00
N LEU A 436 0.79 18.62 10.18
CA LEU A 436 1.17 17.52 9.28
C LEU A 436 0.63 17.73 7.86
N ALA A 437 -0.60 18.24 7.72
CA ALA A 437 -1.18 18.59 6.43
C ALA A 437 -0.45 19.77 5.75
N LYS A 438 -0.09 20.81 6.51
CA LYS A 438 0.73 21.94 6.01
C LYS A 438 2.13 21.48 5.60
N GLU A 439 2.74 20.58 6.36
CA GLU A 439 4.07 20.06 6.08
C GLU A 439 4.07 19.12 4.86
N ASN A 440 3.06 18.27 4.72
CA ASN A 440 2.85 17.45 3.51
C ASN A 440 2.57 18.32 2.29
N ARG A 441 1.77 19.39 2.41
CA ARG A 441 1.53 20.34 1.31
C ARG A 441 2.81 21.08 0.93
N ARG A 442 3.60 21.53 1.90
CA ARG A 442 4.91 22.17 1.67
C ARG A 442 5.88 21.21 0.97
N ARG A 443 5.93 19.95 1.39
CA ARG A 443 6.76 18.91 0.76
C ARG A 443 6.33 18.63 -0.68
N LYS A 444 5.02 18.57 -0.95
CA LYS A 444 4.47 18.43 -2.31
C LYS A 444 4.80 19.63 -3.19
N ILE A 445 4.65 20.87 -2.70
CA ILE A 445 5.02 22.09 -3.44
C ILE A 445 6.53 22.12 -3.71
N GLN A 446 7.36 21.74 -2.74
CA GLN A 446 8.81 21.73 -2.91
C GLN A 446 9.28 20.64 -3.89
N SER A 447 8.63 19.47 -3.89
CA SER A 447 8.80 18.43 -4.91
C SER A 447 8.31 18.90 -6.28
N ALA A 448 7.20 19.64 -6.33
CA ALA A 448 6.64 20.19 -7.55
C ALA A 448 7.53 21.27 -8.16
N ILE A 449 8.20 22.11 -7.35
CA ILE A 449 9.21 23.08 -7.81
C ILE A 449 10.38 22.37 -8.50
N GLN A 450 10.80 21.20 -7.98
CA GLN A 450 11.87 20.39 -8.59
C GLN A 450 11.40 19.61 -9.83
N ALA A 451 10.09 19.43 -9.99
CA ALA A 451 9.45 18.78 -11.14
C ALA A 451 8.91 19.78 -12.17
N LEU A 452 9.04 21.09 -11.94
CA LEU A 452 8.74 22.11 -12.95
C LEU A 452 9.66 21.84 -14.15
N PRO A 453 9.13 21.69 -15.36
CA PRO A 453 9.95 21.44 -16.54
C PRO A 453 10.94 22.60 -16.72
N TYR A 454 12.22 22.28 -16.90
CA TYR A 454 13.20 23.22 -17.45
C TYR A 454 12.71 23.58 -18.86
N GLY A 455 12.07 24.75 -19.02
CA GLY A 455 11.45 25.07 -20.31
C GLY A 455 10.67 26.38 -20.38
N ILE A 456 10.09 26.89 -19.29
CA ILE A 456 9.32 28.14 -19.31
C ILE A 456 10.29 29.34 -19.40
N PRO A 457 10.22 30.22 -20.43
CA PRO A 457 11.18 31.29 -20.60
C PRO A 457 11.11 32.28 -19.44
N ALA A 458 12.25 32.62 -18.82
CA ALA A 458 12.32 33.58 -17.72
C ALA A 458 11.61 34.94 -17.98
N PRO A 459 11.54 35.47 -19.23
CA PRO A 459 10.74 36.66 -19.53
C PRO A 459 9.21 36.49 -19.36
N ALA A 460 8.67 35.28 -19.58
CA ALA A 460 7.24 34.97 -19.44
C ALA A 460 6.83 34.79 -17.97
N LEU A 461 7.80 34.53 -17.08
CA LEU A 461 7.62 34.49 -15.62
C LEU A 461 7.80 35.87 -14.96
N ARG A 462 8.04 36.94 -15.74
CA ARG A 462 8.06 38.30 -15.18
C ARG A 462 6.69 38.52 -14.53
N HIS A 463 6.68 38.63 -13.20
CA HIS A 463 5.52 38.81 -12.31
C HIS A 463 4.88 37.54 -11.71
N ILE A 464 5.37 36.33 -11.98
CA ILE A 464 4.87 35.08 -11.38
C ILE A 464 6.04 34.33 -10.72
N SER A 465 5.92 33.97 -9.44
CA SER A 465 6.97 33.22 -8.75
C SER A 465 6.85 31.71 -9.04
N ALA A 466 7.98 31.00 -9.05
CA ALA A 466 8.01 29.55 -9.23
C ALA A 466 7.20 28.81 -8.15
N GLU A 467 7.12 29.36 -6.95
CA GLU A 467 6.30 28.83 -5.84
C GLU A 467 4.80 28.96 -6.13
N GLN A 468 4.38 30.05 -6.77
CA GLN A 468 2.98 30.27 -7.14
C GLN A 468 2.56 29.28 -8.24
N LEU A 469 3.40 29.11 -9.27
CA LEU A 469 3.17 28.15 -10.35
C LEU A 469 3.16 26.69 -9.84
N ALA A 470 4.06 26.34 -8.92
CA ALA A 470 4.08 25.00 -8.32
C ALA A 470 2.87 24.74 -7.40
N THR A 471 2.35 25.76 -6.75
CA THR A 471 1.13 25.65 -5.92
C THR A 471 -0.08 25.36 -6.79
N GLU A 472 -0.25 26.10 -7.88
CA GLU A 472 -1.35 25.91 -8.82
C GLU A 472 -1.28 24.54 -9.52
N MET A 473 -0.06 24.03 -9.76
CA MET A 473 0.16 22.69 -10.30
C MET A 473 -0.28 21.58 -9.35
N VAL A 474 0.00 21.74 -8.04
CA VAL A 474 -0.44 20.79 -7.00
C VAL A 474 -1.97 20.82 -6.82
N GLU A 475 -2.61 21.94 -7.14
CA GLU A 475 -4.06 22.12 -7.06
C GLU A 475 -4.79 21.71 -8.35
N GLY A 476 -4.06 21.33 -9.41
CA GLY A 476 -4.64 20.91 -10.69
C GLY A 476 -5.31 22.05 -11.45
N ALA A 477 -4.86 23.28 -11.25
CA ALA A 477 -5.43 24.46 -11.87
C ALA A 477 -4.92 24.69 -13.30
N THR A 478 -5.62 25.55 -14.04
CA THR A 478 -5.17 26.08 -15.33
C THR A 478 -4.56 27.47 -15.13
N HIS A 479 -3.49 27.79 -15.85
CA HIS A 479 -2.81 29.08 -15.75
C HIS A 479 -2.56 29.69 -17.13
N GLU A 480 -2.89 30.96 -17.32
CA GLU A 480 -2.68 31.65 -18.61
C GLU A 480 -1.42 32.54 -18.52
N LEU A 481 -0.46 32.30 -19.41
CA LEU A 481 0.78 33.08 -19.49
C LEU A 481 0.53 34.46 -20.14
N PRO A 482 1.42 35.46 -19.91
CA PRO A 482 1.27 36.80 -20.46
C PRO A 482 1.24 36.90 -21.99
N ASP A 483 1.68 35.86 -22.70
CA ASP A 483 1.65 35.74 -24.16
C ASP A 483 0.32 35.14 -24.69
N GLY A 484 -0.62 34.81 -23.80
CA GLY A 484 -1.92 34.21 -24.12
C GLY A 484 -1.92 32.68 -24.13
N THR A 485 -0.78 32.04 -23.83
CA THR A 485 -0.71 30.57 -23.76
C THR A 485 -1.41 30.05 -22.51
N VAL A 486 -2.41 29.19 -22.68
CA VAL A 486 -3.05 28.48 -21.56
C VAL A 486 -2.24 27.25 -21.21
N LEU A 487 -1.95 27.07 -19.92
CA LEU A 487 -1.32 25.89 -19.34
C LEU A 487 -2.33 25.12 -18.49
N VAL A 488 -2.27 23.80 -18.54
CA VAL A 488 -3.13 22.92 -17.74
C VAL A 488 -2.25 21.99 -16.91
N ALA A 489 -2.48 21.95 -15.60
CA ALA A 489 -1.77 21.06 -14.71
C ALA A 489 -2.42 19.67 -14.71
N ILE A 490 -1.71 18.69 -15.25
CA ILE A 490 -2.16 17.29 -15.27
C ILE A 490 -1.08 16.45 -14.60
N ARG A 491 -1.45 15.78 -13.51
CA ARG A 491 -0.56 14.85 -12.75
C ARG A 491 0.81 15.45 -12.40
N GLY A 492 0.87 16.73 -12.02
CA GLY A 492 2.10 17.38 -11.58
C GLY A 492 3.05 17.84 -12.69
N LYS A 493 2.56 17.95 -13.92
CA LYS A 493 3.25 18.58 -15.06
C LYS A 493 2.34 19.60 -15.74
N TRP A 494 2.95 20.59 -16.39
CA TRP A 494 2.25 21.60 -17.19
C TRP A 494 2.24 21.21 -18.66
N TYR A 495 1.05 21.25 -19.26
CA TYR A 495 0.83 21.02 -20.69
C TYR A 495 0.21 22.26 -21.32
N HIS A 496 0.37 22.41 -22.64
CA HIS A 496 -0.41 23.40 -23.39
C HIS A 496 -1.90 23.05 -23.29
N GLY A 497 -2.74 24.05 -23.15
CA GLY A 497 -4.16 23.91 -22.86
C GLY A 497 -5.05 24.48 -23.93
N ASP A 498 -4.71 24.31 -25.21
CA ASP A 498 -5.57 24.80 -26.30
C ASP A 498 -6.85 23.95 -26.38
N PRO A 499 -8.03 24.50 -26.05
CA PRO A 499 -9.27 23.73 -26.01
C PRO A 499 -9.83 23.43 -27.41
N GLU A 500 -9.31 24.05 -28.47
CA GLU A 500 -9.74 23.79 -29.86
C GLU A 500 -8.81 22.81 -30.59
N ASP A 501 -7.63 22.50 -30.03
CA ASP A 501 -6.62 21.64 -30.65
C ASP A 501 -6.02 20.66 -29.61
N SER A 502 -6.64 19.48 -29.49
CA SER A 502 -6.23 18.44 -28.54
C SER A 502 -4.86 17.83 -28.84
N SER A 503 -4.31 18.04 -30.05
CA SER A 503 -2.97 17.57 -30.41
C SER A 503 -1.87 18.34 -29.69
N LYS A 504 -2.14 19.61 -29.34
CA LYS A 504 -1.26 20.44 -28.51
C LYS A 504 -1.50 20.23 -27.02
N PHE A 505 -2.66 19.69 -26.64
CA PHE A 505 -3.06 19.49 -25.24
C PHE A 505 -2.10 18.57 -24.44
N LEU A 506 -1.27 17.78 -25.14
CA LEU A 506 -0.35 16.81 -24.55
C LEU A 506 1.13 17.03 -24.92
N MET A 507 1.46 18.11 -25.63
CA MET A 507 2.87 18.41 -25.90
C MET A 507 3.54 19.02 -24.64
N PRO A 508 4.69 18.49 -24.19
CA PRO A 508 5.52 19.17 -23.21
C PRO A 508 5.90 20.54 -23.74
N TYR A 509 5.87 21.57 -22.88
CA TYR A 509 6.37 22.89 -23.26
C TYR A 509 7.90 22.81 -23.47
N GLU A 510 8.35 22.68 -24.71
CA GLU A 510 9.76 22.74 -25.08
C GLU A 510 10.12 24.15 -25.54
N SER A 511 10.95 24.87 -24.78
CA SER A 511 11.56 26.08 -25.30
C SER A 511 12.64 25.71 -26.30
N LYS A 512 12.50 26.18 -27.54
CA LYS A 512 13.62 26.30 -28.46
C LYS A 512 14.69 27.17 -27.79
N MET A 513 15.73 26.56 -27.22
CA MET A 513 16.97 27.27 -26.97
C MET A 513 17.66 27.50 -28.31
N GLU A 514 17.48 28.69 -28.89
CA GLU A 514 18.50 29.18 -29.81
C GLU A 514 19.82 29.27 -29.03
N PRO A 515 20.92 28.71 -29.55
CA PRO A 515 22.22 28.89 -28.92
C PRO A 515 22.52 30.39 -28.90
N ALA A 516 22.64 30.95 -27.68
CA ALA A 516 23.06 32.33 -27.49
C ALA A 516 24.36 32.56 -28.28
N ALA A 517 24.28 33.45 -29.26
CA ALA A 517 25.44 33.93 -29.99
C ALA A 517 26.54 34.30 -28.98
N SER A 518 27.72 33.73 -29.18
CA SER A 518 28.90 34.06 -28.38
C SER A 518 29.06 35.59 -28.33
N PRO A 519 29.11 36.24 -27.17
CA PRO A 519 29.46 37.64 -27.10
C PRO A 519 30.94 37.75 -27.46
N SER A 520 31.21 38.27 -28.64
CA SER A 520 32.52 38.79 -29.00
C SER A 520 32.83 39.98 -28.07
N GLY A 521 33.79 39.80 -27.16
CA GLY A 521 34.70 40.85 -26.69
C GLY A 521 34.18 41.95 -25.75
N SER A 522 35.05 42.31 -24.79
CA SER A 522 35.06 43.51 -23.90
C SER A 522 33.87 43.62 -22.93
N GLU A 523 34.00 43.94 -21.65
CA GLU A 523 35.04 44.59 -20.85
C GLU A 523 34.72 44.26 -19.38
N TRP A 524 35.75 43.98 -18.57
CA TRP A 524 35.61 43.90 -17.12
C TRP A 524 35.73 45.32 -16.56
N GLU A 525 34.70 45.83 -15.90
CA GLU A 525 34.86 46.86 -14.87
C GLU A 525 34.15 46.41 -13.59
N GLU A 526 34.93 46.43 -12.50
CA GLU A 526 34.56 46.17 -11.12
C GLU A 526 33.61 47.25 -10.60
N GLU A 527 32.59 46.84 -9.82
CA GLU A 527 32.36 47.31 -8.44
C GLU A 527 31.30 46.46 -7.71
#